data_AF-A0A2A3LLJ5-F1
#
_entry.id   AF-A0A2A3LLJ5-F1
#
_cell.length_a   1.000
_cell.length_b   1.000
_cell.length_c   1.000
_cell.angle_alpha   90.00
_cell.angle_beta   90.00
_cell.angle_gamma   90.00
#
_symmetry.space_group_name_H-M   'P 1'
#
loop_
_entity.id
_entity.type
_entity.pdbx_description
1 polymer ?
#
loop_
_entity_poly.entity_id
_entity_poly.type
_entity_poly.pdbx_seq_one_letter_code
_entity_poly.pdbx_strand_id
1 'polypeptide(L)'
;MFVNGRTDYPAGLAPDDYTGRFVWVLTFSPDGRVIDVVTEVAEGLAATQLRDAGDAAGRHYRIGPNPEQAIRRFRQPYEITPVP
;
A
#
# COMPACT_ATOMS: atom_id res chain seq x y z
N MET A 1 14.85 -4.68 -3.33
CA MET A 1 15.77 -5.70 -3.89
C MET A 1 16.55 -6.25 -2.70
N PHE A 2 16.64 -7.56 -2.49
CA PHE A 2 17.37 -8.12 -1.34
C PHE A 2 18.85 -8.23 -1.69
N VAL A 3 19.73 -7.57 -0.93
CA VAL A 3 21.19 -7.74 -1.04
C VAL A 3 21.77 -7.85 0.38
N ASN A 4 22.35 -9.02 0.71
CA ASN A 4 23.17 -9.28 1.90
C ASN A 4 22.53 -9.09 3.28
N GLY A 5 21.32 -9.62 3.52
CA GLY A 5 20.79 -9.78 4.89
C GLY A 5 20.48 -8.47 5.63
N ARG A 6 20.50 -7.33 4.94
CA ARG A 6 19.85 -6.09 5.36
C ARG A 6 18.57 -5.96 4.57
N THR A 7 17.44 -5.84 5.25
CA THR A 7 16.23 -5.31 4.64
C THR A 7 16.59 -3.96 4.03
N ASP A 8 16.39 -3.80 2.72
CA ASP A 8 16.73 -2.59 1.97
C ASP A 8 15.69 -1.51 2.31
N TYR A 9 15.76 -1.04 3.56
CA TYR A 9 14.97 0.07 4.05
C TYR A 9 15.36 1.32 3.25
N PRO A 10 14.42 2.25 2.99
CA PRO A 10 14.73 3.51 2.34
C PRO A 10 15.93 4.18 3.00
N ALA A 11 16.82 4.77 2.19
CA ALA A 11 18.01 5.44 2.70
C ALA A 11 17.61 6.47 3.77
N GLY A 12 18.11 6.29 5.00
CA GLY A 12 17.81 7.16 6.14
C GLY A 12 16.69 6.69 7.07
N LEU A 13 16.10 5.51 6.83
CA LEU A 13 15.15 4.86 7.73
C LEU A 13 15.83 3.72 8.49
N ALA A 14 15.97 3.86 9.81
CA ALA A 14 16.44 2.77 10.65
C ALA A 14 15.38 1.66 10.71
N PRO A 15 15.77 0.40 10.99
CA PRO A 15 14.82 -0.71 11.11
C PRO A 15 13.68 -0.44 12.11
N ASP A 16 14.00 0.15 13.26
CA ASP A 16 13.01 0.50 14.30
C ASP A 16 12.04 1.60 13.85
N ASP A 17 12.51 2.49 12.97
CA ASP A 17 11.70 3.54 12.37
C ASP A 17 10.87 3.03 11.17
N TYR A 18 11.14 1.81 10.69
CA TYR A 18 10.41 1.15 9.61
C TYR A 18 9.06 0.60 10.07
N THR A 19 8.30 1.45 10.73
CA THR A 19 6.95 1.20 11.18
C THR A 19 6.03 2.28 10.62
N GLY A 20 4.81 1.87 10.27
CA GLY A 20 3.82 2.80 9.75
C GLY A 20 2.55 2.13 9.30
N ARG A 21 1.59 2.94 8.90
CA ARG A 21 0.27 2.47 8.48
C ARG A 21 -0.25 3.29 7.30
N PHE A 22 -0.81 2.57 6.34
CA PHE A 22 -1.67 3.14 5.32
C PHE A 22 -3.13 2.71 5.53
N VAL A 23 -4.04 3.59 5.16
CA VAL A 23 -5.42 3.23 4.87
C VAL A 23 -5.75 3.77 3.48
N TRP A 24 -6.00 2.85 2.55
CA TRP A 24 -6.42 3.18 1.20
C TRP A 24 -7.93 3.01 1.04
N VAL A 25 -8.55 3.91 0.30
CA VAL A 25 -9.82 3.68 -0.39
C VAL A 25 -9.48 3.33 -1.82
N LEU A 26 -9.66 2.06 -2.17
CA LEU A 26 -9.38 1.50 -3.48
C LEU A 26 -10.66 1.45 -4.28
N THR A 27 -10.68 2.08 -5.45
CA THR A 27 -11.78 1.97 -6.41
C THR A 27 -11.43 0.92 -7.46
N PHE A 28 -12.31 -0.05 -7.66
CA PHE A 28 -12.13 -1.15 -8.60
C PHE A 28 -13.12 -1.06 -9.77
N SER A 29 -12.62 -1.35 -10.97
CA SER A 29 -13.43 -1.59 -12.17
C SER A 29 -14.15 -2.96 -12.13
N PRO A 30 -15.11 -3.21 -13.05
CA PRO A 30 -15.85 -4.47 -13.08
C PRO A 30 -14.97 -5.69 -13.30
N ASP A 31 -13.84 -5.54 -13.99
CA ASP A 31 -12.83 -6.59 -14.21
C ASP A 31 -11.96 -6.88 -12.96
N GLY A 32 -12.19 -6.16 -11.86
CA GLY A 32 -11.52 -6.38 -10.59
C GLY A 32 -10.16 -5.71 -10.46
N ARG A 33 -9.80 -4.77 -11.34
CA ARG A 33 -8.56 -3.97 -11.25
C ARG A 33 -8.80 -2.66 -10.51
N VAL A 34 -7.78 -2.16 -9.82
CA VAL A 34 -7.82 -0.83 -9.21
C VAL A 34 -7.72 0.24 -10.30
N ILE A 35 -8.64 1.20 -10.29
CA ILE A 35 -8.68 2.36 -11.20
C ILE A 35 -8.43 3.69 -10.48
N ASP A 36 -8.55 3.71 -9.16
CA ASP A 36 -8.24 4.88 -8.33
C ASP A 36 -7.83 4.44 -6.91
N VAL A 37 -6.89 5.20 -6.33
CA VAL A 37 -6.33 4.98 -4.99
C VAL A 37 -6.35 6.31 -4.26
N VAL A 38 -7.14 6.39 -3.20
CA VAL A 38 -7.15 7.53 -2.29
C VAL A 38 -6.57 7.07 -0.96
N THR A 39 -5.56 7.76 -0.47
CA THR A 39 -5.05 7.48 0.88
C THR A 39 -5.76 8.36 1.89
N GLU A 40 -6.46 7.73 2.82
CA GLU A 40 -7.08 8.40 3.96
C GLU A 40 -6.09 8.59 5.11
N VAL A 41 -5.18 7.63 5.30
CA VAL A 41 -4.23 7.63 6.42
C VAL A 41 -2.85 7.23 5.90
N ALA A 42 -1.84 8.01 6.26
CA ALA A 42 -0.43 7.68 6.12
C ALA A 42 0.27 8.13 7.41
N GLU A 43 0.53 7.17 8.31
CA GLU A 43 1.05 7.43 9.66
C GLU A 43 2.36 6.68 9.89
N GLY A 44 3.28 7.31 10.64
CA GLY A 44 4.62 6.78 10.88
C GLY A 44 5.64 7.26 9.84
N LEU A 45 6.91 7.25 10.23
CA LEU A 45 7.99 7.78 9.41
C LEU A 45 8.10 7.02 8.09
N ALA A 46 7.99 5.69 8.13
CA ALA A 46 8.02 4.84 6.95
C ALA A 46 6.88 5.14 5.98
N ALA A 47 5.63 5.23 6.45
CA ALA A 47 4.49 5.52 5.58
C ALA A 47 4.55 6.94 4.97
N THR A 48 5.11 7.89 5.72
CA THR A 48 5.29 9.27 5.24
C THR A 48 6.34 9.32 4.12
N GLN A 49 7.49 8.68 4.32
CA GLN A 49 8.56 8.66 3.31
C GLN A 49 8.25 7.75 2.11
N LEU A 50 7.46 6.70 2.31
CA LEU A 50 7.04 5.75 1.27
C LEU A 50 5.69 6.10 0.65
N ARG A 51 5.18 7.32 0.81
CA ARG A 51 3.83 7.72 0.38
C ARG A 51 3.54 7.31 -1.08
N ASP A 52 4.44 7.68 -2.00
CA ASP A 52 4.29 7.38 -3.43
C ASP A 52 4.42 5.88 -3.73
N ALA A 53 5.36 5.20 -3.07
CA ALA A 53 5.54 3.76 -3.21
C ALA A 53 4.34 2.98 -2.67
N GLY A 54 3.73 3.46 -1.58
CA GLY A 54 2.49 2.94 -1.01
C GLY A 54 1.31 3.12 -1.97
N ASP A 55 1.13 4.30 -2.55
CA ASP A 55 0.08 4.53 -3.55
C ASP A 55 0.25 3.64 -4.79
N ALA A 56 1.50 3.44 -5.24
CA ALA A 56 1.81 2.49 -6.30
C ALA A 56 1.46 1.05 -5.90
N ALA A 57 1.78 0.63 -4.67
CA ALA A 57 1.41 -0.68 -4.14
C ALA A 57 -0.11 -0.88 -4.11
N GLY A 58 -0.88 0.14 -3.72
CA GLY A 58 -2.35 0.11 -3.75
C GLY A 58 -2.93 -0.24 -5.13
N ARG A 59 -2.29 0.21 -6.22
CA ARG A 59 -2.73 -0.09 -7.61
C ARG A 59 -2.57 -1.55 -8.01
N HIS A 60 -1.75 -2.32 -7.29
CA HIS A 60 -1.53 -3.74 -7.57
C HIS A 60 -2.59 -4.66 -6.96
N TYR A 61 -3.47 -4.15 -6.09
CA TYR A 61 -4.58 -4.93 -5.56
C TYR A 61 -5.53 -5.41 -6.67
N ARG A 62 -6.15 -6.56 -6.42
CA ARG A 62 -7.12 -7.21 -7.30
C ARG A 62 -8.23 -7.81 -6.47
N ILE A 63 -9.43 -7.82 -7.04
CA ILE A 63 -10.58 -8.55 -6.52
C ILE A 63 -11.20 -9.38 -7.64
N GLY A 64 -12.05 -10.35 -7.31
CA GLY A 64 -12.77 -11.12 -8.32
C GLY A 64 -13.63 -10.22 -9.21
N PRO A 65 -13.69 -10.47 -10.53
CA PRO A 65 -14.52 -9.68 -11.44
C PRO A 65 -15.98 -9.74 -11.02
N ASN A 66 -16.69 -8.62 -11.16
CA ASN A 66 -18.14 -8.56 -10.97
C ASN A 66 -18.73 -7.66 -12.06
N PRO A 67 -19.11 -8.24 -13.22
CA PRO A 67 -19.61 -7.46 -14.36
C PRO A 67 -20.95 -6.77 -14.07
N GLU A 68 -21.72 -7.24 -13.08
CA GLU A 68 -23.00 -6.64 -12.70
C GLU A 68 -22.84 -5.36 -11.88
N GLN A 69 -21.65 -5.09 -11.35
CA GLN A 69 -21.35 -3.91 -10.55
C GLN A 69 -20.31 -3.03 -11.23
N ALA A 70 -20.74 -1.85 -11.68
CA ALA A 70 -19.91 -0.94 -12.46
C ALA A 70 -18.63 -0.48 -11.73
N ILE A 71 -18.72 -0.15 -10.45
CA ILE A 71 -17.58 0.30 -9.64
C ILE A 71 -17.75 -0.21 -8.21
N ARG A 72 -16.67 -0.69 -7.60
CA ARG A 72 -16.63 -1.09 -6.18
C ARG A 72 -15.57 -0.30 -5.43
N ARG A 73 -15.85 0.07 -4.18
CA ARG A 73 -14.88 0.75 -3.31
C ARG A 73 -14.64 -0.06 -2.05
N PHE A 74 -13.38 -0.24 -1.68
CA PHE A 74 -12.99 -0.92 -0.46
C PHE A 74 -11.98 -0.09 0.32
N ARG A 75 -12.18 -0.09 1.64
CA ARG A 75 -11.21 0.49 2.58
C ARG A 75 -10.23 -0.60 3.00
N GLN A 76 -8.98 -0.45 2.61
CA GLN A 76 -7.92 -1.43 2.80
C GLN A 76 -6.85 -0.88 3.77
N PRO A 77 -6.75 -1.43 5.00
CA PRO A 77 -5.63 -1.13 5.88
C PRO A 77 -4.37 -1.89 5.41
N TYR A 78 -3.22 -1.27 5.58
CA TYR A 78 -1.91 -1.88 5.35
C TYR A 78 -0.93 -1.42 6.42
N GLU A 79 -0.29 -2.37 7.10
CA GLU A 79 0.72 -2.10 8.12
C GLU A 79 2.11 -2.32 7.53
N ILE A 80 3.00 -1.34 7.75
CA ILE A 80 4.42 -1.46 7.49
C ILE A 80 5.04 -1.95 8.78
N THR A 81 5.53 -3.18 8.75
CA THR A 81 6.28 -3.77 9.85
C THR A 81 7.71 -4.02 9.41
N PRO A 82 8.69 -3.91 10.33
CA PRO A 82 10.04 -4.37 10.09
C PRO A 82 10.02 -5.86 9.78
N VAL A 83 10.87 -6.29 8.86
CA VAL A 83 11.07 -7.72 8.60
C VAL A 83 12.00 -8.24 9.69
N PRO A 84 11.68 -9.36 10.37
CA PRO A 84 12.52 -9.94 11.41
C PRO A 84 13.88 -10.42 10.87
#